data_AF-A0AAQ3KBH9-F1
#
_entry.id   AF-A0AAQ3KBH9-F1
#
_cell.length_a   1.000
_cell.length_b   1.000
_cell.length_c   1.000
_cell.angle_alpha   90.00
_cell.angle_beta   90.00
_cell.angle_gamma   90.00
#
_symmetry.space_group_name_H-M   'P 1'
#
loop_
_entity.id
_entity.type
_entity.pdbx_description
1 polymer ?
#
loop_
_entity_poly.entity_id
_entity_poly.type
_entity_poly.pdbx_seq_one_letter_code
_entity_poly.pdbx_strand_id
1 'polypeptide(L)'
;MFGDGIFAVDGDKWRHQRKLASFGFSTKVLRDFSGVIFKSNAAKLAHVFSSYATSNEKFDIQDLFMKSTMDSIFRIGFGVELNCLEGSGRHGIEFAETFDAGNELIVIRYLNPFWKIVRYLNIGSEATLKMKIKLVDKYLYELINIRIQQLSSIGNKSSNKEDILSKFIEESIKDPERMTLQYLRDIVLNFVIAGKDTTAGTLSWFFYLICKNPHVQEKIYKEVKEAIEADEDVTFDAFSSSINDESLHKMHYLHAALSETLRIFPPAAMDSKVCFSDDILPGGYNVRKGDIVYYQPYAMGRMEYLWGKDAESFCPERWLDDNGIFQPENPYKFPAFQAGPRICLGKEFAYRQMKIFAAVLVRFFKFKLSDEKKVVQYKVTTTLLINEGLFFSFINGRLVYTVSNDVRKPLRNIILQWDKFRRATKAKHRVDTEAHLNSLCMKVDSGTSISDPEIIEVKDLKASLDRIYAETSSYWVQRAKKRWLKDGDRNTRYFHLCASHRRKVNWISSLQIQGRVVFEQAEIASSIRDFYRDLFGREMKPHLNIKWKSLYGSPSLNINSLDDPFTLTEVFEIGD
;
A
#
# COMPACT_ATOMS: atom_id res chain seq x y z
N MET A 1 -11.65 -13.69 -19.36
CA MET A 1 -11.80 -12.30 -18.90
C MET A 1 -11.30 -11.38 -19.99
N PHE A 2 -10.01 -11.15 -20.21
CA PHE A 2 -9.56 -10.09 -21.15
C PHE A 2 -9.71 -10.31 -22.67
N GLY A 3 -10.10 -11.51 -23.12
CA GLY A 3 -10.41 -11.80 -24.53
C GLY A 3 -9.31 -11.39 -25.51
N ASP A 4 -9.69 -10.86 -26.68
CA ASP A 4 -8.80 -10.38 -27.75
C ASP A 4 -8.41 -8.89 -27.58
N GLY A 5 -8.30 -8.42 -26.33
CA GLY A 5 -7.93 -7.02 -26.06
C GLY A 5 -6.43 -6.73 -26.19
N ILE A 6 -6.07 -5.46 -26.05
CA ILE A 6 -4.74 -4.92 -26.42
C ILE A 6 -3.55 -5.56 -25.71
N PHE A 7 -3.77 -6.16 -24.52
CA PHE A 7 -2.74 -6.89 -23.80
C PHE A 7 -2.52 -8.32 -24.31
N ALA A 8 -3.53 -8.93 -24.95
CA ALA A 8 -3.54 -10.34 -25.31
C ALA A 8 -3.23 -10.61 -26.80
N VAL A 9 -3.30 -9.59 -27.66
CA VAL A 9 -3.11 -9.75 -29.11
C VAL A 9 -1.75 -9.24 -29.61
N ASP A 10 -1.31 -9.81 -30.74
CA ASP A 10 -0.10 -9.47 -31.49
C ASP A 10 -0.39 -9.07 -32.94
N GLY A 11 0.65 -8.59 -33.63
CA GLY A 11 0.62 -8.27 -35.06
C GLY A 11 -0.37 -7.15 -35.42
N ASP A 12 -1.08 -7.34 -36.52
CA ASP A 12 -1.99 -6.32 -37.08
C ASP A 12 -3.17 -6.01 -36.17
N LYS A 13 -3.71 -7.01 -35.45
CA LYS A 13 -4.78 -6.80 -34.46
C LYS A 13 -4.35 -5.80 -33.39
N TRP A 14 -3.16 -6.03 -32.81
CA TRP A 14 -2.60 -5.11 -31.82
C TRP A 14 -2.33 -3.73 -32.40
N ARG A 15 -1.71 -3.67 -33.59
CA ARG A 15 -1.38 -2.40 -34.25
C ARG A 15 -2.63 -1.57 -34.51
N HIS A 16 -3.72 -2.20 -34.96
CA HIS A 16 -5.01 -1.57 -35.18
C HIS A 16 -5.60 -1.03 -33.86
N GLN A 17 -5.70 -1.88 -32.83
CA GLN A 17 -6.19 -1.48 -31.50
C GLN A 17 -5.39 -0.32 -30.91
N ARG A 18 -4.05 -0.40 -30.96
CA ARG A 18 -3.16 0.65 -30.45
C ARG A 18 -3.34 1.95 -31.21
N LYS A 19 -3.46 1.90 -32.55
CA LYS A 19 -3.67 3.10 -33.37
C LYS A 19 -4.98 3.79 -32.99
N LEU A 20 -6.09 3.05 -32.94
CA LEU A 20 -7.39 3.62 -32.54
C LEU A 20 -7.38 4.18 -31.12
N ALA A 21 -6.80 3.43 -30.18
CA ALA A 21 -6.70 3.88 -28.79
C ALA A 21 -5.86 5.14 -28.64
N SER A 22 -4.78 5.29 -29.42
CA SER A 22 -3.83 6.42 -29.28
C SER A 22 -4.49 7.80 -29.38
N PHE A 23 -5.58 7.91 -30.14
CA PHE A 23 -6.31 9.17 -30.26
C PHE A 23 -6.97 9.61 -28.94
N GLY A 24 -7.36 8.66 -28.07
CA GLY A 24 -7.91 8.96 -26.74
C GLY A 24 -6.86 9.35 -25.71
N PHE A 25 -5.58 9.11 -26.00
CA PHE A 25 -4.44 9.47 -25.13
C PHE A 25 -3.58 10.61 -25.71
N SER A 26 -4.10 11.35 -26.68
CA SER A 26 -3.41 12.53 -27.21
C SER A 26 -3.29 13.62 -26.14
N THR A 27 -2.21 14.41 -26.18
CA THR A 27 -1.95 15.48 -25.19
C THR A 27 -3.15 16.42 -25.00
N LYS A 28 -3.87 16.73 -26.09
CA LYS A 28 -5.06 17.58 -26.06
C LYS A 28 -6.19 16.95 -25.23
N VAL A 29 -6.55 15.70 -25.52
CA VAL A 29 -7.61 14.96 -24.79
C VAL A 29 -7.23 14.74 -23.32
N LEU A 30 -5.94 14.50 -23.05
CA LEU A 30 -5.43 14.38 -21.68
C LEU A 30 -5.60 15.68 -20.88
N ARG A 31 -5.31 16.83 -21.49
CA ARG A 31 -5.41 18.14 -20.85
C ARG A 31 -6.87 18.60 -20.71
N ASP A 32 -7.60 18.61 -21.83
CA ASP A 32 -8.87 19.32 -21.95
C ASP A 32 -10.05 18.50 -21.40
N PHE A 33 -9.98 17.17 -21.45
CA PHE A 33 -11.07 16.29 -20.99
C PHE A 33 -10.67 15.47 -19.76
N SER A 34 -9.58 14.69 -19.86
CA SER A 34 -9.16 13.81 -18.76
C SER A 34 -8.78 14.61 -17.51
N GLY A 35 -8.07 15.73 -17.68
CA GLY A 35 -7.67 16.62 -16.60
C GLY A 35 -8.85 17.16 -15.80
N VAL A 36 -9.94 17.56 -16.45
CA VAL A 36 -11.16 18.05 -15.76
C VAL A 36 -11.76 16.95 -14.88
N ILE A 37 -11.81 15.72 -15.40
CA ILE A 37 -12.36 14.57 -14.69
C ILE A 37 -11.48 14.20 -13.49
N PHE A 38 -10.16 14.20 -13.66
CA PHE A 38 -9.25 13.93 -12.55
C PHE A 38 -9.37 14.98 -11.44
N LYS A 39 -9.46 16.27 -11.80
CA LYS A 39 -9.63 17.36 -10.82
C LYS A 39 -10.96 17.21 -10.06
N SER A 40 -12.05 16.90 -10.77
CA SER A 40 -13.35 16.64 -10.12
C SER A 40 -13.28 15.45 -9.17
N ASN A 41 -12.72 14.31 -9.59
CA ASN A 41 -12.62 13.12 -8.73
C ASN A 41 -11.65 13.31 -7.56
N ALA A 42 -10.57 14.09 -7.73
CA ALA A 42 -9.65 14.42 -6.65
C ALA A 42 -10.33 15.31 -5.57
N ALA A 43 -11.16 16.28 -5.99
CA ALA A 43 -11.96 17.08 -5.07
C ALA A 43 -13.00 16.23 -4.33
N LYS A 44 -13.75 15.37 -5.04
CA LYS A 44 -14.67 14.41 -4.42
C LYS A 44 -13.96 13.52 -3.39
N LEU A 45 -12.76 13.03 -3.71
CA LEU A 45 -11.96 12.21 -2.81
C LEU A 45 -11.53 12.98 -1.56
N ALA A 46 -11.13 14.25 -1.70
CA ALA A 46 -10.81 15.11 -0.57
C ALA A 46 -12.02 15.35 0.36
N HIS A 47 -13.22 15.54 -0.22
CA HIS A 47 -14.46 15.62 0.57
C HIS A 47 -14.74 14.34 1.36
N VAL A 48 -14.55 13.17 0.74
CA VAL A 48 -14.67 11.87 1.43
C VAL A 48 -13.64 11.72 2.54
N PHE A 49 -12.39 12.17 2.35
CA PHE A 49 -11.39 12.13 3.42
C PHE A 49 -11.76 13.05 4.58
N SER A 50 -12.29 14.23 4.28
CA SER A 50 -12.76 15.19 5.29
C SER A 50 -13.93 14.64 6.13
N SER A 51 -14.82 13.85 5.53
CA SER A 51 -15.91 13.21 6.27
C SER A 51 -15.39 12.16 7.26
N TYR A 52 -14.41 11.34 6.87
CA TYR A 52 -13.72 10.42 7.79
C TYR A 52 -12.92 11.15 8.88
N ALA A 53 -12.36 12.32 8.57
CA ALA A 53 -11.68 13.16 9.56
C ALA A 53 -12.64 13.63 10.65
N THR A 54 -13.88 13.93 10.27
CA THR A 54 -14.93 14.37 11.19
C THR A 54 -15.46 13.22 12.05
N SER A 55 -15.56 12.00 11.49
CA SER A 55 -16.05 10.82 12.23
C SER A 55 -14.98 10.14 13.11
N ASN A 56 -13.70 10.46 12.90
CA ASN A 56 -12.54 9.80 13.54
C ASN A 56 -12.51 8.27 13.31
N GLU A 57 -13.05 7.82 12.18
CA GLU A 57 -13.05 6.43 11.78
C GLU A 57 -11.78 6.07 11.01
N LYS A 58 -11.38 4.79 11.09
CA LYS A 58 -10.34 4.25 10.21
C LYS A 58 -10.93 4.01 8.84
N PHE A 59 -10.19 4.33 7.80
CA PHE A 59 -10.62 4.12 6.42
C PHE A 59 -9.48 3.50 5.60
N ASP A 60 -9.84 2.67 4.63
CA ASP A 60 -8.91 2.07 3.68
C ASP A 60 -8.71 3.01 2.50
N ILE A 61 -7.54 3.63 2.42
CA ILE A 61 -7.21 4.56 1.34
C ILE A 61 -7.06 3.85 -0.01
N GLN A 62 -6.67 2.56 0.00
CA GLN A 62 -6.52 1.78 -1.23
C GLN A 62 -7.87 1.55 -1.90
N ASP A 63 -8.90 1.20 -1.12
CA ASP A 63 -10.28 1.06 -1.61
C ASP A 63 -10.80 2.39 -2.20
N LEU A 64 -10.55 3.52 -1.53
CA LEU A 64 -10.95 4.82 -2.05
C LEU A 64 -10.24 5.17 -3.37
N PHE A 65 -8.94 4.89 -3.50
CA PHE A 65 -8.24 5.06 -4.78
C PHE A 65 -8.79 4.13 -5.87
N MET A 66 -9.12 2.87 -5.53
CA MET A 66 -9.73 1.93 -6.48
C MET A 66 -11.08 2.45 -6.99
N LYS A 67 -11.90 3.03 -6.11
CA LYS A 67 -13.18 3.64 -6.48
C LYS A 67 -13.01 4.89 -7.33
N SER A 68 -12.13 5.82 -6.94
CA SER A 68 -11.93 7.07 -7.67
C SER A 68 -11.31 6.87 -9.06
N THR A 69 -10.36 5.93 -9.19
CA THR A 69 -9.75 5.60 -10.48
C THR A 69 -10.71 4.83 -11.39
N MET A 70 -11.58 3.99 -10.81
CA MET A 70 -12.71 3.38 -11.53
C MET A 70 -13.63 4.45 -12.12
N ASP A 71 -14.06 5.42 -11.31
CA ASP A 71 -14.92 6.51 -11.78
C ASP A 71 -14.22 7.32 -12.90
N SER A 72 -12.91 7.57 -12.77
CA SER A 72 -12.15 8.28 -13.80
C SER A 72 -12.08 7.50 -15.11
N ILE A 73 -11.71 6.21 -15.10
CA ILE A 73 -11.56 5.44 -16.33
C ILE A 73 -12.91 5.18 -17.01
N PHE A 74 -13.99 5.01 -16.25
CA PHE A 74 -15.32 4.85 -16.85
C PHE A 74 -15.82 6.12 -17.51
N ARG A 75 -15.61 7.28 -16.88
CA ARG A 75 -16.03 8.56 -17.44
C ARG A 75 -15.18 8.94 -18.65
N ILE A 76 -13.86 8.77 -18.57
CA ILE A 76 -12.95 9.14 -19.67
C ILE A 76 -12.99 8.12 -20.80
N GLY A 77 -12.94 6.83 -20.47
CA GLY A 77 -12.89 5.76 -21.46
C GLY A 77 -14.22 5.53 -22.15
N PHE A 78 -15.33 5.67 -21.43
CA PHE A 78 -16.64 5.19 -21.88
C PHE A 78 -17.78 6.21 -21.76
N GLY A 79 -17.52 7.40 -21.21
CA GLY A 79 -18.52 8.45 -21.03
C GLY A 79 -19.59 8.13 -19.98
N VAL A 80 -19.29 7.22 -19.04
CA VAL A 80 -20.24 6.77 -18.00
C VAL A 80 -19.75 7.16 -16.62
N GLU A 81 -20.62 7.76 -15.81
CA GLU A 81 -20.35 8.02 -14.40
C GLU A 81 -20.88 6.83 -13.56
N LEU A 82 -19.98 6.12 -12.89
CA LEU A 82 -20.37 5.00 -12.01
C LEU A 82 -20.71 5.44 -10.59
N ASN A 83 -20.16 6.57 -10.12
CA ASN A 83 -20.28 7.07 -8.74
C ASN A 83 -19.93 6.01 -7.69
N CYS A 84 -18.86 5.24 -7.94
CA CYS A 84 -18.34 4.26 -6.99
C CYS A 84 -17.83 4.92 -5.71
N LEU A 85 -17.22 6.11 -5.81
CA LEU A 85 -16.64 6.83 -4.68
C LEU A 85 -17.70 7.36 -3.69
N GLU A 86 -18.79 7.92 -4.21
CA GLU A 86 -19.86 8.52 -3.40
C GLU A 86 -20.83 7.46 -2.84
N GLY A 87 -20.70 6.19 -3.24
CA GLY A 87 -21.54 5.09 -2.77
C GLY A 87 -22.97 5.08 -3.32
N SER A 88 -23.33 6.06 -4.16
CA SER A 88 -24.67 6.18 -4.75
C SER A 88 -24.88 5.23 -5.95
N GLY A 89 -23.80 4.75 -6.56
CA GLY A 89 -23.83 3.86 -7.72
C GLY A 89 -23.88 2.37 -7.39
N ARG A 90 -25.04 1.83 -7.01
CA ARG A 90 -25.20 0.39 -6.70
C ARG A 90 -24.66 -0.54 -7.80
N HIS A 91 -24.95 -0.23 -9.06
CA HIS A 91 -24.49 -1.03 -10.20
C HIS A 91 -22.97 -0.93 -10.43
N GLY A 92 -22.38 0.25 -10.17
CA GLY A 92 -20.93 0.45 -10.28
C GLY A 92 -20.16 -0.30 -9.19
N ILE A 93 -20.68 -0.33 -7.97
CA ILE A 93 -20.12 -1.11 -6.86
C ILE A 93 -20.17 -2.60 -7.17
N GLU A 94 -21.34 -3.12 -7.59
CA GLU A 94 -21.49 -4.54 -7.93
C GLU A 94 -20.57 -4.97 -9.09
N PHE A 95 -20.42 -4.11 -10.09
CA PHE A 95 -19.46 -4.31 -11.17
C PHE A 95 -18.02 -4.38 -10.63
N ALA A 96 -17.61 -3.40 -9.81
CA ALA A 96 -16.25 -3.32 -9.26
C ALA A 96 -15.91 -4.56 -8.42
N GLU A 97 -16.79 -4.96 -7.50
CA GLU A 97 -16.61 -6.16 -6.67
C GLU A 97 -16.53 -7.44 -7.51
N THR A 98 -17.38 -7.56 -8.54
CA THR A 98 -17.38 -8.72 -9.43
C THR A 98 -16.11 -8.79 -10.27
N PHE A 99 -15.67 -7.64 -10.77
CA PHE A 99 -14.45 -7.50 -11.55
C PHE A 99 -13.22 -7.85 -10.72
N ASP A 100 -13.10 -7.31 -9.50
CA ASP A 100 -11.96 -7.55 -8.61
C ASP A 100 -11.88 -9.03 -8.20
N ALA A 101 -13.02 -9.64 -7.82
CA ALA A 101 -13.08 -11.07 -7.54
C ALA A 101 -12.70 -11.94 -8.77
N GLY A 102 -13.10 -11.51 -9.97
CA GLY A 102 -12.70 -12.17 -11.22
C GLY A 102 -11.19 -12.11 -11.46
N ASN A 103 -10.58 -10.95 -11.19
CA ASN A 103 -9.14 -10.73 -11.36
C ASN A 103 -8.30 -11.60 -10.41
N GLU A 104 -8.69 -11.69 -9.14
CA GLU A 104 -8.04 -12.56 -8.14
C GLU A 104 -8.05 -14.03 -8.56
N LEU A 105 -9.20 -14.53 -9.05
CA LEU A 105 -9.35 -15.92 -9.45
C LEU A 105 -8.51 -16.29 -10.69
N ILE A 106 -8.19 -15.32 -11.56
CA ILE A 106 -7.34 -15.58 -12.73
C ILE A 106 -5.91 -15.93 -12.32
N VAL A 107 -5.39 -15.31 -11.27
CA VAL A 107 -4.01 -15.55 -10.82
C VAL A 107 -3.83 -16.99 -10.33
N ILE A 108 -4.88 -17.62 -9.81
CA ILE A 108 -4.88 -19.03 -9.40
C ILE A 108 -4.49 -19.96 -10.57
N ARG A 109 -4.76 -19.58 -11.82
CA ARG A 109 -4.34 -20.37 -12.99
C ARG A 109 -2.83 -20.50 -13.15
N TYR A 110 -2.07 -19.51 -12.70
CA TYR A 110 -0.60 -19.57 -12.71
C TYR A 110 -0.07 -20.51 -11.62
N LEU A 111 -0.82 -20.68 -10.53
CA LEU A 111 -0.44 -21.53 -9.41
C LEU A 111 -0.95 -22.98 -9.56
N ASN A 112 -2.00 -23.19 -10.35
CA ASN A 112 -2.64 -24.50 -10.52
C ASN A 112 -2.40 -25.08 -11.93
N PRO A 113 -1.48 -26.04 -12.12
CA PRO A 113 -1.21 -26.64 -13.44
C PRO A 113 -2.42 -27.39 -14.02
N PHE A 114 -3.39 -27.78 -13.20
CA PHE A 114 -4.60 -28.48 -13.61
C PHE A 114 -5.80 -27.56 -13.84
N TRP A 115 -5.61 -26.23 -13.91
CA TRP A 115 -6.71 -25.28 -14.06
C TRP A 115 -7.60 -25.58 -15.28
N LYS A 116 -7.05 -26.14 -16.36
CA LYS A 116 -7.82 -26.55 -17.56
C LYS A 116 -8.82 -27.67 -17.25
N ILE A 117 -8.44 -28.64 -16.41
CA ILE A 117 -9.31 -29.73 -15.96
C ILE A 117 -10.40 -29.17 -15.04
N VAL A 118 -10.02 -28.33 -14.07
CA VAL A 118 -10.96 -27.64 -13.16
C VAL A 118 -11.98 -26.82 -13.95
N ARG A 119 -11.53 -26.14 -15.02
CA ARG A 119 -12.40 -25.41 -15.95
C ARG A 119 -13.32 -26.33 -16.73
N TYR A 120 -12.81 -27.42 -17.27
CA TYR A 120 -13.59 -28.40 -18.03
C TYR A 120 -14.71 -29.00 -17.18
N LEU A 121 -14.39 -29.39 -15.94
CA LEU A 121 -15.36 -29.89 -14.97
C LEU A 121 -16.28 -28.80 -14.40
N ASN A 122 -15.93 -27.52 -14.61
CA ASN A 122 -16.65 -26.36 -14.11
C ASN A 122 -16.89 -26.45 -12.58
N ILE A 123 -15.82 -26.70 -11.83
CA ILE A 123 -15.83 -26.79 -10.36
C ILE A 123 -14.88 -25.74 -9.72
N GLY A 124 -15.05 -25.49 -8.43
CA GLY A 124 -14.14 -24.65 -7.64
C GLY A 124 -13.94 -23.23 -8.20
N SER A 125 -12.68 -22.78 -8.23
CA SER A 125 -12.31 -21.42 -8.66
C SER A 125 -12.71 -21.09 -10.10
N GLU A 126 -12.65 -22.05 -11.03
CA GLU A 126 -13.03 -21.81 -12.42
C GLU A 126 -14.55 -21.68 -12.61
N ALA A 127 -15.35 -22.41 -11.82
CA ALA A 127 -16.81 -22.26 -11.82
C ALA A 127 -17.21 -20.85 -11.36
N THR A 128 -16.63 -20.41 -10.24
CA THR A 128 -16.84 -19.06 -9.71
C THR A 128 -16.37 -18.01 -10.72
N LEU A 129 -15.19 -18.19 -11.31
CA LEU A 129 -14.65 -17.27 -12.31
C LEU A 129 -15.56 -17.19 -13.56
N LYS A 130 -16.10 -18.31 -14.04
CA LYS A 130 -17.05 -18.33 -15.15
C LYS A 130 -18.32 -17.54 -14.81
N MET A 131 -18.85 -17.69 -13.60
CA MET A 131 -20.00 -16.92 -13.11
C MET A 131 -19.70 -15.42 -13.04
N LYS A 132 -18.55 -15.03 -12.46
CA LYS A 132 -18.12 -13.63 -12.36
C LYS A 132 -17.91 -13.00 -13.74
N ILE A 133 -17.30 -13.72 -14.69
CA ILE A 133 -17.15 -13.27 -16.08
C ILE A 133 -18.53 -13.02 -16.72
N LYS A 134 -19.50 -13.92 -16.55
CA LYS A 134 -20.86 -13.71 -17.09
C LYS A 134 -21.51 -12.43 -16.55
N LEU A 135 -21.31 -12.14 -15.26
CA LEU A 135 -21.88 -10.96 -14.64
C LEU A 135 -21.20 -9.68 -15.16
N VAL A 136 -19.86 -9.66 -15.23
CA VAL A 136 -19.09 -8.59 -15.90
C VAL A 136 -19.58 -8.38 -17.33
N ASP A 137 -19.78 -9.46 -18.09
CA ASP A 137 -20.20 -9.40 -19.49
C ASP A 137 -21.58 -8.78 -19.64
N LYS A 138 -22.52 -9.15 -18.77
CA LYS A 138 -23.85 -8.54 -18.73
C LYS A 138 -23.76 -7.02 -18.60
N TYR A 139 -22.99 -6.52 -17.62
CA TYR A 139 -22.80 -5.07 -17.43
C TYR A 139 -22.15 -4.38 -18.62
N LEU A 140 -21.08 -4.98 -19.16
CA LEU A 140 -20.35 -4.36 -20.27
C LEU A 140 -21.18 -4.32 -21.56
N TYR A 141 -21.93 -5.38 -21.86
CA TYR A 141 -22.82 -5.37 -23.03
C TYR A 141 -23.96 -4.37 -22.87
N GLU A 142 -24.54 -4.25 -21.69
CA GLU A 142 -25.56 -3.22 -21.41
C GLU A 142 -25.00 -1.81 -21.61
N LEU A 143 -23.82 -1.52 -21.05
CA LEU A 143 -23.13 -0.25 -21.22
C LEU A 143 -22.84 0.06 -22.69
N ILE A 144 -22.29 -0.92 -23.43
CA ILE A 144 -21.96 -0.74 -24.84
C ILE A 144 -23.23 -0.46 -25.66
N ASN A 145 -24.31 -1.20 -25.41
CA ASN A 145 -25.58 -1.00 -26.11
C ASN A 145 -26.19 0.38 -25.82
N ILE A 146 -26.19 0.82 -24.56
CA ILE A 146 -26.62 2.18 -24.19
C ILE A 146 -25.78 3.22 -24.95
N ARG A 147 -24.45 3.02 -25.01
CA ARG A 147 -23.57 3.95 -25.71
C ARG A 147 -23.82 3.99 -27.21
N ILE A 148 -24.04 2.83 -27.85
CA ILE A 148 -24.41 2.72 -29.27
C ILE A 148 -25.72 3.48 -29.54
N GLN A 149 -26.73 3.31 -28.68
CA GLN A 149 -28.01 4.01 -28.81
C GLN A 149 -27.86 5.53 -28.67
N GLN A 150 -27.08 5.99 -27.70
CA GLN A 150 -26.76 7.43 -27.51
C GLN A 150 -26.02 8.03 -28.71
N LEU A 151 -25.11 7.28 -29.33
CA LEU A 151 -24.40 7.74 -30.53
C LEU A 151 -25.35 7.81 -31.73
N SER A 152 -26.29 6.88 -31.84
CA SER A 152 -27.27 6.82 -32.93
C SER A 152 -28.32 7.94 -32.83
N SER A 153 -28.74 8.33 -31.63
CA SER A 153 -29.81 9.33 -31.42
C SER A 153 -29.36 10.79 -31.57
N ILE A 154 -28.08 11.08 -31.35
CA ILE A 154 -27.57 12.47 -31.34
C ILE A 154 -27.29 12.98 -32.78
N GLY A 155 -27.22 12.10 -33.78
CA GLY A 155 -26.82 12.46 -35.15
C GLY A 155 -25.42 13.07 -35.22
N ASN A 156 -24.90 13.29 -36.43
CA ASN A 156 -23.55 13.84 -36.70
C ASN A 156 -23.28 15.28 -36.18
N LYS A 157 -24.09 15.81 -35.25
CA LYS A 157 -24.06 17.22 -34.82
C LYS A 157 -23.28 17.51 -33.52
N SER A 158 -22.53 16.56 -32.95
CA SER A 158 -21.55 16.91 -31.89
C SER A 158 -20.17 16.30 -32.17
N SER A 159 -19.32 17.06 -32.85
CA SER A 159 -17.94 16.72 -33.22
C SER A 159 -16.94 16.71 -32.05
N ASN A 160 -17.36 16.42 -30.81
CA ASN A 160 -16.51 16.52 -29.60
C ASN A 160 -16.74 15.36 -28.62
N LYS A 161 -16.89 14.12 -29.10
CA LYS A 161 -16.96 12.95 -28.23
C LYS A 161 -15.56 12.34 -28.10
N GLU A 162 -14.86 12.75 -27.04
CA GLU A 162 -13.44 12.47 -26.82
C GLU A 162 -13.16 11.12 -26.13
N ASP A 163 -14.20 10.35 -25.75
CA ASP A 163 -14.02 9.07 -25.07
C ASP A 163 -13.58 7.93 -26.01
N ILE A 164 -12.84 6.98 -25.44
CA ILE A 164 -12.17 5.90 -26.18
C ILE A 164 -13.20 4.99 -26.86
N LEU A 165 -14.25 4.56 -26.15
CA LEU A 165 -15.23 3.62 -26.67
C LEU A 165 -16.04 4.18 -27.84
N SER A 166 -16.38 5.47 -27.83
CA SER A 166 -17.10 6.09 -28.94
C SER A 166 -16.34 5.93 -30.27
N LYS A 167 -15.01 6.08 -30.26
CA LYS A 167 -14.17 5.85 -31.45
C LYS A 167 -14.16 4.39 -31.91
N PHE A 168 -14.10 3.46 -30.96
CA PHE A 168 -14.20 2.03 -31.29
C PHE A 168 -15.58 1.66 -31.83
N ILE A 169 -16.66 2.28 -31.34
CA ILE A 169 -18.01 2.10 -31.87
C ILE A 169 -18.12 2.67 -33.29
N GLU A 170 -17.64 3.89 -33.52
CA GLU A 170 -17.64 4.52 -34.85
C GLU A 170 -16.90 3.67 -35.90
N GLU A 171 -15.74 3.11 -35.53
CA GLU A 171 -15.00 2.22 -36.41
C GLU A 171 -15.71 0.86 -36.58
N SER A 172 -16.38 0.36 -35.53
CA SER A 172 -17.14 -0.89 -35.61
C SER A 172 -18.32 -0.84 -36.59
N ILE A 173 -18.87 0.35 -36.84
CA ILE A 173 -19.92 0.55 -37.85
C ILE A 173 -19.37 0.32 -39.27
N LYS A 174 -18.09 0.61 -39.50
CA LYS A 174 -17.42 0.43 -40.80
C LYS A 174 -17.00 -1.03 -41.05
N ASP A 175 -16.74 -1.78 -39.99
CA ASP A 175 -16.30 -3.18 -40.05
C ASP A 175 -17.02 -4.05 -38.99
N PRO A 176 -18.35 -4.27 -39.15
CA PRO A 176 -19.17 -4.94 -38.13
C PRO A 176 -18.85 -6.43 -37.99
N GLU A 177 -18.28 -7.06 -39.03
CA GLU A 177 -17.88 -8.47 -38.98
C GLU A 177 -16.65 -8.69 -38.11
N ARG A 178 -15.67 -7.79 -38.16
CA ARG A 178 -14.44 -7.92 -37.35
C ARG A 178 -14.56 -7.27 -35.98
N MET A 179 -15.25 -6.14 -35.86
CA MET A 179 -15.39 -5.38 -34.62
C MET A 179 -16.72 -5.66 -33.93
N THR A 180 -16.94 -6.91 -33.56
CA THR A 180 -18.17 -7.37 -32.91
C THR A 180 -18.41 -6.74 -31.53
N LEU A 181 -19.60 -6.91 -30.96
CA LEU A 181 -19.87 -6.53 -29.55
C LEU A 181 -18.88 -7.18 -28.57
N GLN A 182 -18.46 -8.42 -28.84
CA GLN A 182 -17.45 -9.09 -28.03
C GLN A 182 -16.10 -8.37 -28.11
N TYR A 183 -15.70 -7.93 -29.30
CA TYR A 183 -14.48 -7.14 -29.49
C TYR A 183 -14.55 -5.84 -28.67
N LEU A 184 -15.66 -5.09 -28.76
CA LEU A 184 -15.85 -3.87 -27.97
C LEU A 184 -15.78 -4.15 -26.46
N ARG A 185 -16.43 -5.23 -26.00
CA ARG A 185 -16.38 -5.68 -24.61
C ARG A 185 -14.95 -5.98 -24.16
N ASP A 186 -14.16 -6.66 -24.98
CA ASP A 186 -12.76 -6.97 -24.69
C ASP A 186 -11.92 -5.69 -24.57
N ILE A 187 -12.13 -4.72 -25.46
CA ILE A 187 -11.48 -3.41 -25.41
C ILE A 187 -11.81 -2.67 -24.11
N VAL A 188 -13.10 -2.55 -23.77
CA VAL A 188 -13.55 -1.87 -22.54
C VAL A 188 -12.90 -2.49 -21.32
N LEU A 189 -12.94 -3.82 -21.19
CA LEU A 189 -12.39 -4.53 -20.04
C LEU A 189 -10.88 -4.37 -19.90
N ASN A 190 -10.14 -4.31 -21.02
CA ASN A 190 -8.69 -4.07 -21.00
C ASN A 190 -8.37 -2.64 -20.57
N PHE A 191 -9.16 -1.64 -20.96
CA PHE A 191 -8.95 -0.26 -20.50
C PHE A 191 -9.32 -0.07 -19.02
N VAL A 192 -10.36 -0.75 -18.52
CA VAL A 192 -10.74 -0.72 -17.10
C VAL A 192 -9.57 -1.19 -16.22
N ILE A 193 -9.03 -2.39 -16.46
CA ILE A 193 -7.90 -2.89 -15.65
C ILE A 193 -6.67 -1.99 -15.79
N ALA A 194 -6.41 -1.47 -16.99
CA ALA A 194 -5.24 -0.67 -17.27
C ALA A 194 -5.27 0.67 -16.53
N GLY A 195 -6.43 1.31 -16.42
CA GLY A 195 -6.59 2.65 -15.85
C GLY A 195 -6.96 2.67 -14.37
N LYS A 196 -7.60 1.61 -13.85
CA LYS A 196 -8.02 1.49 -12.45
C LYS A 196 -6.88 0.98 -11.56
N ASP A 197 -6.59 -0.33 -11.66
CA ASP A 197 -5.76 -1.06 -10.70
C ASP A 197 -4.32 -0.54 -10.63
N THR A 198 -3.75 -0.13 -11.77
CA THR A 198 -2.35 0.33 -11.84
C THR A 198 -2.15 1.67 -11.13
N THR A 199 -3.01 2.65 -11.40
CA THR A 199 -2.97 3.98 -10.80
C THR A 199 -3.32 3.92 -9.31
N ALA A 200 -4.38 3.20 -8.94
CA ALA A 200 -4.80 3.07 -7.55
C ALA A 200 -3.74 2.35 -6.71
N GLY A 201 -3.14 1.28 -7.23
CA GLY A 201 -2.02 0.58 -6.59
C GLY A 201 -0.83 1.50 -6.38
N THR A 202 -0.44 2.26 -7.41
CA THR A 202 0.69 3.21 -7.31
C THR A 202 0.43 4.29 -6.27
N LEU A 203 -0.77 4.90 -6.27
CA LEU A 203 -1.15 5.90 -5.27
C LEU A 203 -1.12 5.31 -3.84
N SER A 204 -1.60 4.08 -3.66
CA SER A 204 -1.57 3.40 -2.37
C SER A 204 -0.13 3.21 -1.87
N TRP A 205 0.77 2.73 -2.72
CA TRP A 205 2.20 2.59 -2.39
C TRP A 205 2.88 3.94 -2.17
N PHE A 206 2.52 4.97 -2.94
CA PHE A 206 3.04 6.33 -2.78
C PHE A 206 2.68 6.88 -1.40
N PHE A 207 1.40 6.82 -1.02
CA PHE A 207 0.95 7.28 0.30
C PHE A 207 1.56 6.46 1.44
N TYR A 208 1.77 5.15 1.25
CA TYR A 208 2.53 4.33 2.19
C TYR A 208 3.98 4.83 2.35
N LEU A 209 4.68 5.10 1.25
CA LEU A 209 6.09 5.52 1.23
C LEU A 209 6.31 6.92 1.82
N ILE A 210 5.46 7.90 1.50
CA ILE A 210 5.59 9.25 2.08
C ILE A 210 5.20 9.30 3.57
N CYS A 211 4.35 8.37 4.05
CA CYS A 211 4.11 8.19 5.48
C CYS A 211 5.38 7.68 6.19
N LYS A 212 6.12 6.78 5.55
CA LYS A 212 7.41 6.26 6.05
C LYS A 212 8.55 7.28 5.91
N ASN A 213 8.38 8.30 5.08
CA ASN A 213 9.38 9.33 4.81
C ASN A 213 8.79 10.75 4.97
N PRO A 214 8.55 11.22 6.22
CA PRO A 214 7.87 12.49 6.47
C PRO A 214 8.54 13.71 5.82
N HIS A 215 9.86 13.69 5.66
CA HIS A 215 10.61 14.75 4.98
C HIS A 215 10.26 14.85 3.49
N VAL A 216 9.99 13.73 2.82
CA VAL A 216 9.52 13.70 1.42
C VAL A 216 8.11 14.30 1.34
N GLN A 217 7.22 13.92 2.26
CA GLN A 217 5.86 14.46 2.32
C GLN A 217 5.87 16.00 2.47
N GLU A 218 6.74 16.52 3.33
CA GLU A 218 6.90 17.96 3.55
C GLU A 218 7.44 18.70 2.31
N LYS A 219 8.44 18.13 1.62
CA LYS A 219 8.96 18.70 0.36
C LYS A 219 7.88 18.75 -0.72
N ILE A 220 7.10 17.68 -0.87
CA ILE A 220 5.97 17.64 -1.81
C ILE A 220 4.92 18.70 -1.44
N TYR A 221 4.58 18.83 -0.16
CA TYR A 221 3.63 19.85 0.29
C TYR A 221 4.09 21.27 -0.08
N LYS A 222 5.37 21.60 0.19
CA LYS A 222 5.96 22.90 -0.16
C LYS A 222 5.95 23.14 -1.67
N GLU A 223 6.39 22.17 -2.46
CA GLU A 223 6.36 22.27 -3.91
C GLU A 223 4.94 22.51 -4.44
N VAL A 224 3.94 21.78 -3.93
CA VAL A 224 2.54 21.95 -4.36
C VAL A 224 2.02 23.34 -4.00
N LYS A 225 2.39 23.86 -2.82
CA LYS A 225 2.02 25.22 -2.38
C LYS A 225 2.69 26.31 -3.21
N GLU A 226 3.94 26.10 -3.63
CA GLU A 226 4.68 27.04 -4.49
C GLU A 226 4.20 26.98 -5.95
N ALA A 227 3.83 25.80 -6.44
CA ALA A 227 3.34 25.62 -7.80
C ALA A 227 1.92 26.16 -8.01
N ILE A 228 1.12 26.28 -6.95
CA ILE A 228 -0.27 26.72 -6.98
C ILE A 228 -0.48 27.80 -5.92
N GLU A 229 -0.47 29.05 -6.37
CA GLU A 229 -0.87 30.20 -5.55
C GLU A 229 -2.37 30.10 -5.23
N ALA A 230 -2.68 29.68 -4.01
CA ALA A 230 -4.04 29.60 -3.51
C ALA A 230 -4.08 30.04 -2.05
N ASP A 231 -5.16 30.73 -1.68
CA ASP A 231 -5.39 31.18 -0.31
C ASP A 231 -5.40 30.02 0.68
N GLU A 232 -5.11 30.31 1.95
CA GLU A 232 -5.09 29.27 2.98
C GLU A 232 -6.48 28.70 3.32
N ASP A 233 -7.55 29.43 3.00
CA ASP A 233 -8.95 29.03 3.18
C ASP A 233 -9.62 28.54 1.89
N VAL A 234 -8.84 28.29 0.83
CA VAL A 234 -9.34 27.77 -0.44
C VAL A 234 -10.08 26.43 -0.25
N THR A 235 -11.24 26.29 -0.88
CA THR A 235 -12.01 25.03 -0.84
C THR A 235 -11.33 23.93 -1.66
N PHE A 236 -11.65 22.66 -1.39
CA PHE A 236 -11.13 21.52 -2.15
C PHE A 236 -11.43 21.65 -3.65
N ASP A 237 -12.65 22.08 -4.00
CA ASP A 237 -13.08 22.25 -5.39
C ASP A 237 -12.36 23.39 -6.09
N ALA A 238 -12.18 24.53 -5.41
CA ALA A 238 -11.48 25.69 -5.97
C ALA A 238 -10.00 25.40 -6.18
N PHE A 239 -9.33 24.79 -5.18
CA PHE A 239 -7.93 24.38 -5.30
C PHE A 239 -7.74 23.33 -6.38
N SER A 240 -8.58 22.29 -6.39
CA SER A 240 -8.48 21.27 -7.42
C SER A 240 -8.68 21.88 -8.81
N SER A 241 -9.64 22.82 -8.96
CA SER A 241 -9.91 23.50 -10.23
C SER A 241 -8.75 24.38 -10.72
N SER A 242 -8.00 25.00 -9.81
CA SER A 242 -6.84 25.86 -10.13
C SER A 242 -5.63 25.08 -10.64
N ILE A 243 -5.59 23.76 -10.45
CA ILE A 243 -4.57 22.90 -11.06
C ILE A 243 -4.65 22.99 -12.59
N ASN A 244 -3.55 23.42 -13.20
CA ASN A 244 -3.39 23.61 -14.63
C ASN A 244 -2.07 22.97 -15.11
N ASP A 245 -1.80 23.04 -16.40
CA ASP A 245 -0.60 22.40 -16.97
C ASP A 245 0.70 23.02 -16.47
N GLU A 246 0.71 24.33 -16.23
CA GLU A 246 1.90 25.03 -15.74
C GLU A 246 2.24 24.59 -14.32
N SER A 247 1.25 24.54 -13.43
CA SER A 247 1.46 24.06 -12.06
C SER A 247 1.85 22.58 -12.04
N LEU A 248 1.24 21.74 -12.87
CA LEU A 248 1.68 20.35 -13.03
C LEU A 248 3.11 20.27 -13.57
N HIS A 249 3.55 21.15 -14.47
CA HIS A 249 4.92 21.12 -14.99
C HIS A 249 5.94 21.47 -13.91
N LYS A 250 5.62 22.42 -13.02
CA LYS A 250 6.49 22.85 -11.90
C LYS A 250 6.67 21.78 -10.80
N MET A 251 5.74 20.83 -10.67
CA MET A 251 5.78 19.77 -9.65
C MET A 251 6.81 18.65 -9.97
N HIS A 252 8.10 18.97 -10.01
CA HIS A 252 9.18 18.04 -10.35
C HIS A 252 9.45 17.00 -9.25
N TYR A 253 9.51 17.42 -8.00
CA TYR A 253 9.77 16.58 -6.83
C TYR A 253 8.62 15.59 -6.58
N LEU A 254 7.36 15.99 -6.76
CA LEU A 254 6.22 15.08 -6.73
C LEU A 254 6.30 14.05 -7.87
N HIS A 255 6.69 14.46 -9.07
CA HIS A 255 6.86 13.54 -10.20
C HIS A 255 8.01 12.54 -9.95
N ALA A 256 9.11 13.01 -9.34
CA ALA A 256 10.21 12.19 -8.88
C ALA A 256 9.78 11.17 -7.82
N ALA A 257 9.01 11.59 -6.81
CA ALA A 257 8.52 10.69 -5.76
C ALA A 257 7.54 9.62 -6.30
N LEU A 258 6.71 9.97 -7.28
CA LEU A 258 5.85 9.01 -7.98
C LEU A 258 6.67 8.02 -8.83
N SER A 259 7.71 8.50 -9.52
CA SER A 259 8.61 7.64 -10.30
C SER A 259 9.42 6.69 -9.41
N GLU A 260 9.89 7.18 -8.26
CA GLU A 260 10.55 6.37 -7.26
C GLU A 260 9.60 5.34 -6.63
N THR A 261 8.33 5.71 -6.42
CA THR A 261 7.30 4.76 -5.99
C THR A 261 7.12 3.65 -7.02
N LEU A 262 7.01 3.98 -8.30
CA LEU A 262 6.90 3.01 -9.38
C LEU A 262 8.14 2.13 -9.54
N ARG A 263 9.33 2.62 -9.17
CA ARG A 263 10.58 1.82 -9.20
C ARG A 263 10.54 0.75 -8.12
N ILE A 264 10.12 1.12 -6.91
CA ILE A 264 10.07 0.21 -5.76
C ILE A 264 8.83 -0.70 -5.85
N PHE A 265 7.68 -0.17 -6.21
CA PHE A 265 6.42 -0.91 -6.27
C PHE A 265 5.74 -0.75 -7.64
N PRO A 266 6.35 -1.29 -8.71
CA PRO A 266 5.74 -1.26 -10.03
C PRO A 266 4.43 -2.07 -10.02
N PRO A 267 3.30 -1.52 -10.50
CA PRO A 267 2.04 -2.26 -10.54
C PRO A 267 2.15 -3.57 -11.32
N ALA A 268 2.85 -3.56 -12.46
CA ALA A 268 3.22 -4.77 -13.19
C ALA A 268 4.60 -5.26 -12.73
N ALA A 269 4.64 -6.04 -11.65
CA ALA A 269 5.87 -6.49 -11.00
C ALA A 269 6.72 -7.46 -11.85
N MET A 270 6.08 -8.15 -12.80
CA MET A 270 6.68 -9.09 -13.73
C MET A 270 5.91 -9.07 -15.05
N ASP A 271 6.61 -9.17 -16.17
CA ASP A 271 6.03 -9.31 -17.50
C ASP A 271 6.84 -10.35 -18.29
N SER A 272 6.24 -10.91 -19.33
CA SER A 272 6.80 -11.95 -20.17
C SER A 272 6.65 -11.62 -21.66
N LYS A 273 7.53 -12.18 -22.48
CA LYS A 273 7.44 -12.16 -23.94
C LYS A 273 7.69 -13.58 -24.45
N VAL A 274 7.03 -13.93 -25.54
CA VAL A 274 7.27 -15.21 -26.24
C VAL A 274 8.17 -14.94 -27.43
N CYS A 275 9.27 -15.68 -27.54
CA CYS A 275 10.21 -15.54 -28.65
C CYS A 275 9.54 -15.93 -29.98
N PHE A 276 9.46 -14.99 -30.91
CA PHE A 276 8.86 -15.21 -32.23
C PHE A 276 9.74 -16.08 -33.14
N SER A 277 11.04 -15.91 -33.04
CA SER A 277 12.09 -16.66 -33.73
C SER A 277 13.24 -16.93 -32.77
N ASP A 278 14.15 -17.83 -33.17
CA ASP A 278 15.41 -18.03 -32.46
C ASP A 278 16.21 -16.71 -32.44
N ASP A 279 16.87 -16.43 -31.32
CA ASP A 279 17.63 -15.19 -31.10
C ASP A 279 18.73 -15.40 -30.03
N ILE A 280 19.61 -14.40 -29.88
CA ILE A 280 20.69 -14.38 -28.88
C ILE A 280 20.55 -13.12 -28.02
N LEU A 281 20.34 -13.31 -26.72
CA LEU A 281 20.28 -12.20 -25.76
C LEU A 281 21.64 -11.48 -25.65
N PRO A 282 21.69 -10.20 -25.22
CA PRO A 282 22.94 -9.43 -25.11
C PRO A 282 24.07 -10.09 -24.30
N GLY A 283 23.75 -11.03 -23.41
CA GLY A 283 24.73 -11.83 -22.66
C GLY A 283 25.28 -13.06 -23.40
N GLY A 284 24.94 -13.26 -24.67
CA GLY A 284 25.33 -14.43 -25.47
C GLY A 284 24.46 -15.68 -25.26
N TYR A 285 23.34 -15.55 -24.55
CA TYR A 285 22.44 -16.67 -24.26
C TYR A 285 21.45 -16.87 -25.41
N ASN A 286 21.40 -18.08 -25.96
CA ASN A 286 20.45 -18.44 -27.02
C ASN A 286 19.04 -18.61 -26.45
N VAL A 287 18.05 -18.09 -27.16
CA VAL A 287 16.61 -18.35 -26.94
C VAL A 287 16.01 -18.91 -28.22
N ARG A 288 15.09 -19.86 -28.09
CA ARG A 288 14.42 -20.50 -29.22
C ARG A 288 13.04 -19.92 -29.44
N LYS A 289 12.54 -20.03 -30.66
CA LYS A 289 11.13 -19.77 -30.98
C LYS A 289 10.22 -20.53 -29.99
N GLY A 290 9.31 -19.80 -29.36
CA GLY A 290 8.36 -20.32 -28.38
C GLY A 290 8.84 -20.26 -26.93
N ASP A 291 10.12 -19.96 -26.67
CA ASP A 291 10.59 -19.72 -25.31
C ASP A 291 9.91 -18.49 -24.70
N ILE A 292 9.65 -18.53 -23.40
CA ILE A 292 9.08 -17.42 -22.65
C ILE A 292 10.20 -16.73 -21.88
N VAL A 293 10.45 -15.46 -22.20
CA VAL A 293 11.44 -14.61 -21.53
C VAL A 293 10.71 -13.70 -20.57
N TYR A 294 11.11 -13.74 -19.29
CA TYR A 294 10.57 -12.89 -18.24
C TYR A 294 11.54 -11.77 -17.91
N TYR A 295 11.00 -10.58 -17.66
CA TYR A 295 11.70 -9.52 -16.94
C TYR A 295 10.85 -9.09 -15.77
N GLN A 296 11.52 -8.67 -14.70
CA GLN A 296 10.88 -8.42 -13.41
C GLN A 296 11.16 -6.98 -12.99
N PRO A 297 10.31 -6.01 -13.40
CA PRO A 297 10.44 -4.62 -12.98
C PRO A 297 10.65 -4.47 -11.47
N TYR A 298 9.97 -5.29 -10.65
CA TYR A 298 10.11 -5.26 -9.19
C TYR A 298 11.53 -5.60 -8.71
N ALA A 299 12.16 -6.63 -9.30
CA ALA A 299 13.53 -7.01 -8.99
C ALA A 299 14.53 -6.01 -9.59
N MET A 300 14.33 -5.63 -10.86
CA MET A 300 15.16 -4.64 -11.56
C MET A 300 15.22 -3.30 -10.82
N GLY A 301 14.09 -2.87 -10.22
CA GLY A 301 14.05 -1.69 -9.37
C GLY A 301 15.03 -1.75 -8.21
N ARG A 302 15.34 -2.94 -7.66
CA ARG A 302 16.19 -3.12 -6.46
C ARG A 302 17.60 -3.62 -6.77
N MET A 303 17.96 -3.78 -8.04
CA MET A 303 19.28 -4.26 -8.42
C MET A 303 20.33 -3.17 -8.21
N GLU A 304 21.29 -3.41 -7.31
CA GLU A 304 22.37 -2.46 -7.01
C GLU A 304 23.18 -2.07 -8.24
N TYR A 305 23.40 -3.01 -9.18
CA TYR A 305 24.14 -2.70 -10.41
C TYR A 305 23.42 -1.69 -11.32
N LEU A 306 22.09 -1.57 -11.21
CA LEU A 306 21.30 -0.57 -11.94
C LEU A 306 21.16 0.74 -11.16
N TRP A 307 20.93 0.65 -9.85
CA TRP A 307 20.46 1.79 -9.05
C TRP A 307 21.44 2.29 -8.00
N GLY A 308 22.57 1.61 -7.81
CA GLY A 308 23.56 1.92 -6.78
C GLY A 308 23.29 1.18 -5.46
N LYS A 309 24.14 1.43 -4.46
CA LYS A 309 24.06 0.79 -3.13
C LYS A 309 22.79 1.16 -2.35
N ASP A 310 22.13 2.24 -2.73
CA ASP A 310 20.89 2.73 -2.14
C ASP A 310 19.65 2.24 -2.89
N ALA A 311 19.76 1.20 -3.73
CA ALA A 311 18.64 0.67 -4.53
C ALA A 311 17.40 0.29 -3.70
N GLU A 312 17.56 -0.12 -2.44
CA GLU A 312 16.43 -0.43 -1.57
C GLU A 312 15.80 0.80 -0.88
N SER A 313 16.50 1.94 -0.90
CA SER A 313 16.04 3.18 -0.27
C SER A 313 15.05 3.92 -1.16
N PHE A 314 14.08 4.58 -0.54
CA PHE A 314 13.17 5.49 -1.24
C PHE A 314 13.80 6.88 -1.32
N CYS A 315 14.38 7.21 -2.48
CA CYS A 315 15.08 8.48 -2.71
C CYS A 315 14.54 9.15 -3.98
N PRO A 316 13.53 10.04 -3.88
CA PRO A 316 13.06 10.84 -5.01
C PRO A 316 14.17 11.65 -5.68
N GLU A 317 15.19 12.09 -4.94
CA GLU A 317 16.28 12.92 -5.44
C GLU A 317 17.07 12.26 -6.59
N ARG A 318 17.03 10.92 -6.74
CA ARG A 318 17.70 10.25 -7.86
C ARG A 318 17.14 10.61 -9.24
N TRP A 319 15.93 11.16 -9.27
CA TRP A 319 15.21 11.53 -10.47
C TRP A 319 15.38 13.01 -10.80
N LEU A 320 16.21 13.74 -10.06
CA LEU A 320 16.39 15.17 -10.19
C LEU A 320 17.83 15.47 -10.63
N ASP A 321 17.99 16.50 -11.45
CA ASP A 321 19.30 17.10 -11.68
C ASP A 321 19.68 18.07 -10.55
N ASP A 322 20.86 18.69 -10.66
CA ASP A 322 21.39 19.65 -9.69
C ASP A 322 20.49 20.88 -9.47
N ASN A 323 19.59 21.18 -10.42
CA ASN A 323 18.62 22.28 -10.33
C ASN A 323 17.27 21.83 -9.75
N GLY A 324 17.13 20.56 -9.35
CA GLY A 324 15.87 20.00 -8.87
C GLY A 324 14.84 19.72 -9.97
N ILE A 325 15.27 19.69 -11.24
CA ILE A 325 14.39 19.41 -12.38
C ILE A 325 14.34 17.91 -12.62
N PHE A 326 13.13 17.39 -12.82
CA PHE A 326 12.91 15.96 -13.07
C PHE A 326 13.57 15.49 -14.37
N GLN A 327 14.33 14.42 -14.27
CA GLN A 327 15.01 13.74 -15.38
C GLN A 327 14.42 12.34 -15.58
N PRO A 328 13.76 12.06 -16.73
CA PRO A 328 13.21 10.75 -17.00
C PRO A 328 14.32 9.72 -17.21
N GLU A 329 14.17 8.54 -16.61
CA GLU A 329 15.10 7.43 -16.78
C GLU A 329 14.82 6.63 -18.07
N ASN A 330 15.85 5.94 -18.57
CA ASN A 330 15.75 5.01 -19.68
C ASN A 330 14.65 3.94 -19.42
N PRO A 331 13.65 3.77 -20.31
CA PRO A 331 12.57 2.79 -20.12
C PRO A 331 13.02 1.33 -19.99
N TYR A 332 14.21 0.97 -20.48
CA TYR A 332 14.76 -0.37 -20.32
C TYR A 332 15.44 -0.60 -18.97
N LYS A 333 15.89 0.49 -18.31
CA LYS A 333 16.37 0.46 -16.92
C LYS A 333 15.21 0.60 -15.93
N PHE A 334 14.20 1.39 -16.29
CA PHE A 334 12.97 1.64 -15.53
C PHE A 334 11.71 1.21 -16.32
N PRO A 335 11.42 -0.10 -16.41
CA PRO A 335 10.33 -0.62 -17.23
C PRO A 335 8.94 -0.59 -16.55
N ALA A 336 8.68 0.34 -15.62
CA ALA A 336 7.38 0.41 -14.94
C ALA A 336 6.20 0.67 -15.90
N PHE A 337 6.46 1.34 -17.02
CA PHE A 337 5.51 1.55 -18.12
C PHE A 337 5.87 0.72 -19.37
N GLN A 338 6.71 -0.30 -19.23
CA GLN A 338 7.29 -1.06 -20.34
C GLN A 338 8.20 -0.21 -21.25
N ALA A 339 8.70 -0.81 -22.32
CA ALA A 339 9.58 -0.15 -23.30
C ALA A 339 9.24 -0.59 -24.73
N GLY A 340 9.83 0.11 -25.71
CA GLY A 340 9.68 -0.21 -27.13
C GLY A 340 8.24 -0.03 -27.67
N PRO A 341 7.86 -0.74 -28.74
CA PRO A 341 6.55 -0.59 -29.38
C PRO A 341 5.37 -0.85 -28.44
N ARG A 342 5.58 -1.70 -27.42
CA ARG A 342 4.60 -2.13 -26.42
C ARG A 342 4.56 -1.22 -25.18
N ILE A 343 5.26 -0.08 -25.19
CA ILE A 343 5.21 0.92 -24.10
C ILE A 343 3.76 1.31 -23.79
N CYS A 344 3.46 1.47 -22.50
CA CYS A 344 2.14 1.80 -22.00
C CYS A 344 1.61 3.08 -22.68
N LEU A 345 0.43 2.95 -23.28
CA LEU A 345 -0.22 4.06 -23.97
C LEU A 345 -0.71 5.15 -22.99
N GLY A 346 -1.05 4.74 -21.77
CA GLY A 346 -1.56 5.60 -20.71
C GLY A 346 -0.48 6.16 -19.78
N LYS A 347 0.80 6.17 -20.15
CA LYS A 347 1.89 6.66 -19.26
C LYS A 347 1.63 8.09 -18.78
N GLU A 348 1.46 9.03 -19.70
CA GLU A 348 1.24 10.45 -19.38
C GLU A 348 -0.12 10.69 -18.70
N PHE A 349 -1.13 9.88 -19.07
CA PHE A 349 -2.44 9.85 -18.40
C PHE A 349 -2.30 9.50 -16.92
N ALA A 350 -1.57 8.42 -16.62
CA ALA A 350 -1.38 7.93 -15.26
C ALA A 350 -0.59 8.95 -14.41
N TYR A 351 0.53 9.47 -14.91
CA TYR A 351 1.28 10.50 -14.18
C TYR A 351 0.44 11.74 -13.87
N ARG A 352 -0.34 12.22 -14.85
CA ARG A 352 -1.24 13.36 -14.67
C ARG A 352 -2.28 13.07 -13.58
N GLN A 353 -2.96 11.92 -13.65
CA GLN A 353 -3.95 11.53 -12.66
C GLN A 353 -3.33 11.42 -11.26
N MET A 354 -2.19 10.74 -11.13
CA MET A 354 -1.50 10.57 -9.85
C MET A 354 -1.05 11.90 -9.26
N LYS A 355 -0.50 12.81 -10.09
CA LYS A 355 -0.06 14.14 -9.63
C LYS A 355 -1.23 14.97 -9.13
N ILE A 356 -2.35 15.02 -9.85
CA ILE A 356 -3.54 15.77 -9.43
C ILE A 356 -4.07 15.24 -8.10
N PHE A 357 -4.22 13.92 -7.99
CA PHE A 357 -4.71 13.28 -6.77
C PHE A 357 -3.77 13.53 -5.58
N ALA A 358 -2.47 13.31 -5.77
CA ALA A 358 -1.47 13.52 -4.72
C ALA A 358 -1.37 14.99 -4.31
N ALA A 359 -1.39 15.93 -5.26
CA ALA A 359 -1.30 17.37 -4.98
C ALA A 359 -2.50 17.85 -4.15
N VAL A 360 -3.73 17.49 -4.55
CA VAL A 360 -4.93 17.83 -3.77
C VAL A 360 -4.85 17.25 -2.37
N LEU A 361 -4.55 15.95 -2.25
CA LEU A 361 -4.53 15.29 -0.96
C LEU A 361 -3.43 15.81 -0.03
N VAL A 362 -2.21 16.00 -0.52
CA VAL A 362 -1.09 16.51 0.30
C VAL A 362 -1.27 17.99 0.66
N ARG A 363 -1.96 18.80 -0.17
CA ARG A 363 -2.26 20.20 0.17
C ARG A 363 -3.11 20.32 1.44
N PHE A 364 -4.06 19.42 1.63
CA PHE A 364 -5.09 19.53 2.67
C PHE A 364 -4.92 18.56 3.84
N PHE A 365 -4.19 17.45 3.65
CA PHE A 365 -4.08 16.40 4.65
C PHE A 365 -2.62 16.04 4.91
N LYS A 366 -2.31 15.84 6.20
CA LYS A 366 -1.06 15.21 6.63
C LYS A 366 -1.29 13.74 6.92
N PHE A 367 -0.54 12.88 6.23
CA PHE A 367 -0.76 11.45 6.25
C PHE A 367 0.15 10.74 7.25
N LYS A 368 -0.45 9.80 7.99
CA LYS A 368 0.21 8.90 8.92
C LYS A 368 -0.49 7.54 8.92
N LEU A 369 0.28 6.46 8.99
CA LEU A 369 -0.26 5.10 9.10
C LEU A 369 -1.00 4.92 10.42
N SER A 370 -2.12 4.19 10.39
CA SER A 370 -2.84 3.83 11.63
C SER A 370 -2.06 2.88 12.52
N ASP A 371 -1.19 2.05 11.92
CA ASP A 371 -0.22 1.20 12.61
C ASP A 371 1.11 1.24 11.85
N GLU A 372 2.10 1.95 12.41
CA GLU A 372 3.42 2.08 11.80
C GLU A 372 4.24 0.78 11.86
N LYS A 373 3.90 -0.14 12.78
CA LYS A 373 4.61 -1.41 12.98
C LYS A 373 4.03 -2.53 12.13
N LYS A 374 2.80 -2.40 11.62
CA LYS A 374 2.21 -3.39 10.71
C LYS A 374 3.05 -3.49 9.44
N VAL A 375 3.58 -4.69 9.20
CA VAL A 375 4.26 -5.02 7.95
C VAL A 375 3.20 -5.21 6.87
N VAL A 376 3.28 -4.43 5.80
CA VAL A 376 2.40 -4.59 4.64
C VAL A 376 2.76 -5.86 3.88
N GLN A 377 1.73 -6.58 3.43
CA GLN A 377 1.87 -7.80 2.64
C GLN A 377 1.37 -7.55 1.22
N TYR A 378 1.73 -8.42 0.28
CA TYR A 378 1.30 -8.30 -1.11
C TYR A 378 0.03 -9.11 -1.37
N LYS A 379 -0.94 -8.51 -2.05
CA LYS A 379 -2.13 -9.21 -2.52
C LYS A 379 -1.76 -10.04 -3.76
N VAL A 380 -2.26 -11.27 -3.85
CA VAL A 380 -2.03 -12.16 -5.00
C VAL A 380 -2.98 -11.77 -6.13
N THR A 381 -2.61 -10.74 -6.88
CA THR A 381 -3.38 -10.17 -8.01
C THR A 381 -2.46 -9.93 -9.22
N THR A 382 -3.05 -9.61 -10.37
CA THR A 382 -2.29 -9.27 -11.59
C THR A 382 -1.47 -7.99 -11.45
N THR A 383 -1.94 -7.08 -10.60
CA THR A 383 -1.22 -5.87 -10.17
C THR A 383 -0.72 -6.01 -8.73
N LEU A 384 0.38 -5.31 -8.41
CA LEU A 384 0.97 -5.30 -7.08
C LEU A 384 0.17 -4.41 -6.12
N LEU A 385 -0.77 -5.00 -5.38
CA LEU A 385 -1.61 -4.30 -4.39
C LEU A 385 -1.21 -4.65 -2.94
N ILE A 386 -1.58 -3.80 -2.00
CA ILE A 386 -1.39 -4.05 -0.56
C ILE A 386 -2.48 -5.01 -0.10
N ASN A 387 -2.08 -6.11 0.53
CA ASN A 387 -3.00 -7.09 1.09
C ASN A 387 -3.74 -6.49 2.30
N GLU A 388 -5.02 -6.82 2.44
CA GLU A 388 -5.93 -6.27 3.45
C GLU A 388 -6.13 -4.75 3.40
N GLY A 389 -5.63 -4.04 2.36
CA GLY A 389 -5.79 -2.60 2.25
C GLY A 389 -4.78 -1.78 3.07
N LEU A 390 -4.90 -0.46 2.97
CA LEU A 390 -4.00 0.51 3.61
C LEU A 390 -4.80 1.46 4.50
N PHE A 391 -4.82 1.17 5.80
CA PHE A 391 -5.65 1.89 6.76
C PHE A 391 -4.96 3.09 7.39
N PHE A 392 -5.59 4.25 7.29
CA PHE A 392 -5.17 5.47 7.98
C PHE A 392 -6.11 5.80 9.14
N SER A 393 -5.60 6.55 10.11
CA SER A 393 -6.39 7.09 11.22
C SER A 393 -6.04 8.55 11.41
N PHE A 394 -7.05 9.38 11.65
CA PHE A 394 -6.81 10.77 12.03
C PHE A 394 -6.29 10.81 13.48
N ILE A 395 -5.20 11.53 13.70
CA ILE A 395 -4.72 11.84 15.05
C ILE A 395 -5.20 13.25 15.37
N ASN A 396 -5.88 13.40 16.52
CA ASN A 396 -6.38 14.65 17.09
C ASN A 396 -5.62 15.90 16.60
N GLY A 397 -6.25 16.66 15.69
CA GLY A 397 -5.90 18.02 15.34
C GLY A 397 -4.62 18.19 14.52
N ARG A 398 -4.73 18.04 13.20
CA ARG A 398 -4.04 18.91 12.23
C ARG A 398 -4.74 18.87 10.87
N LEU A 399 -5.93 19.48 10.83
CA LEU A 399 -6.27 20.36 9.71
C LEU A 399 -5.37 21.58 9.86
N VAL A 400 -4.54 21.85 8.86
CA VAL A 400 -3.80 23.11 8.75
C VAL A 400 -4.68 24.03 7.89
N TYR A 401 -5.20 25.10 8.52
CA TYR A 401 -6.12 26.14 8.03
C TYR A 401 -7.57 25.67 7.75
N THR A 402 -8.55 26.02 8.59
CA THR A 402 -9.16 27.36 8.66
C THR A 402 -9.55 27.73 10.09
N VAL A 403 -9.30 28.98 10.50
CA VAL A 403 -9.73 29.56 11.77
C VAL A 403 -11.19 29.98 11.67
N SER A 404 -12.08 29.43 12.50
CA SER A 404 -13.32 30.10 12.93
C SER A 404 -13.96 29.42 14.17
N ASN A 405 -13.77 30.06 15.33
CA ASN A 405 -14.69 30.20 16.48
C ASN A 405 -15.40 29.03 17.19
N ASP A 406 -15.26 27.74 16.83
CA ASP A 406 -16.13 26.69 17.42
C ASP A 406 -15.51 25.86 18.59
N VAL A 407 -14.72 26.53 19.46
CA VAL A 407 -13.92 25.95 20.56
C VAL A 407 -14.74 25.29 21.70
N ARG A 408 -16.09 25.30 21.65
CA ARG A 408 -16.94 24.74 22.73
C ARG A 408 -17.20 23.23 22.62
N LYS A 409 -17.18 22.64 21.42
CA LYS A 409 -17.43 21.19 21.22
C LYS A 409 -16.25 20.25 21.56
N PRO A 410 -14.97 20.62 21.34
CA PRO A 410 -13.84 19.72 21.62
C PRO A 410 -13.68 19.37 23.11
N LEU A 411 -13.97 20.33 24.01
CA LEU A 411 -13.91 20.12 25.47
C LEU A 411 -14.88 19.04 25.95
N ARG A 412 -16.11 19.02 25.40
CA ARG A 412 -17.13 18.03 25.74
C ARG A 412 -16.74 16.61 25.30
N ASN A 413 -16.07 16.48 24.15
CA ASN A 413 -15.60 15.18 23.64
C ASN A 413 -14.37 14.65 24.38
N ILE A 414 -13.49 15.52 24.87
CA ILE A 414 -12.35 15.12 25.72
C ILE A 414 -12.86 14.57 27.07
N ILE A 415 -13.91 15.17 27.63
CA ILE A 415 -14.56 14.72 28.88
C ILE A 415 -15.26 13.37 28.69
N LEU A 416 -15.98 13.18 27.57
CA LEU A 416 -16.69 11.93 27.25
C LEU A 416 -15.76 10.76 26.89
N GLN A 417 -14.56 11.02 26.37
CA GLN A 417 -13.57 9.97 26.07
C GLN A 417 -12.84 9.45 27.32
N TRP A 418 -12.82 10.23 28.40
CA TRP A 418 -12.13 9.85 29.64
C TRP A 418 -12.92 8.81 30.46
N ASP A 419 -14.24 8.78 30.32
CA ASP A 419 -15.16 7.84 30.99
C ASP A 419 -15.00 6.37 30.52
N LYS A 420 -14.37 6.15 29.35
CA LYS A 420 -14.29 4.82 28.72
C LYS A 420 -13.14 3.93 29.17
N PHE A 421 -12.25 4.39 30.05
CA PHE A 421 -11.12 3.59 30.51
C PHE A 421 -11.05 3.53 32.03
N ARG A 422 -11.74 2.56 32.65
CA ARG A 422 -11.25 1.95 33.91
C ARG A 422 -11.98 0.69 34.38
N ARG A 423 -11.16 -0.31 34.76
CA ARG A 423 -11.38 -1.16 35.94
C ARG A 423 -10.06 -1.40 36.71
N ALA A 424 -10.18 -1.20 38.04
CA ALA A 424 -9.43 -1.72 39.21
C ALA A 424 -7.87 -1.69 39.21
N THR A 425 -7.13 -1.26 40.25
CA THR A 425 -7.40 -1.22 41.71
C THR A 425 -6.44 -0.26 42.46
N LYS A 426 -6.98 0.42 43.49
CA LYS A 426 -6.43 1.05 44.73
C LYS A 426 -5.16 1.94 44.72
N ALA A 427 -5.37 3.22 45.07
CA ALA A 427 -4.68 3.92 46.15
C ALA A 427 -5.60 5.05 46.66
N LYS A 428 -5.86 5.13 47.97
CA LYS A 428 -6.85 6.03 48.59
C LYS A 428 -6.65 7.51 48.21
N HIS A 429 -5.40 7.97 48.12
CA HIS A 429 -5.06 9.32 47.67
C HIS A 429 -5.56 9.62 46.24
N ARG A 430 -5.44 8.63 45.34
CA ARG A 430 -5.98 8.71 43.98
C ARG A 430 -7.50 8.86 43.98
N VAL A 431 -8.18 8.10 44.84
CA VAL A 431 -9.64 8.12 44.97
C VAL A 431 -10.12 9.48 45.50
N ASP A 432 -9.39 10.05 46.46
CA ASP A 432 -9.73 11.35 47.04
C ASP A 432 -9.48 12.50 46.02
N THR A 433 -8.36 12.46 45.28
CA THR A 433 -8.07 13.42 44.20
C THR A 433 -9.09 13.30 43.06
N GLU A 434 -9.49 12.08 42.69
CA GLU A 434 -10.52 11.82 41.68
C GLU A 434 -11.92 12.25 42.15
N ALA A 435 -12.27 11.99 43.41
CA ALA A 435 -13.54 12.41 43.98
C ALA A 435 -13.64 13.94 44.04
N HIS A 436 -12.55 14.62 44.38
CA HIS A 436 -12.51 16.08 44.41
C HIS A 436 -12.64 16.67 43.00
N LEU A 437 -11.91 16.10 42.03
CA LEU A 437 -12.02 16.49 40.62
C LEU A 437 -13.43 16.25 40.08
N ASN A 438 -14.05 15.11 40.41
CA ASN A 438 -15.42 14.79 40.01
C ASN A 438 -16.44 15.74 40.65
N SER A 439 -16.26 16.15 41.90
CA SER A 439 -17.13 17.14 42.55
C SER A 439 -17.10 18.51 41.84
N LEU A 440 -15.90 18.94 41.40
CA LEU A 440 -15.75 20.14 40.59
C LEU A 440 -16.39 19.96 39.21
N CYS A 441 -16.23 18.80 38.57
CA CYS A 441 -16.90 18.45 37.31
C CYS A 441 -18.44 18.52 37.43
N MET A 442 -19.02 18.01 38.52
CA MET A 442 -20.48 18.06 38.72
C MET A 442 -21.03 19.48 38.85
N LYS A 443 -20.26 20.43 39.41
CA LYS A 443 -20.64 21.86 39.42
C LYS A 443 -20.73 22.45 38.01
N VAL A 444 -19.84 22.01 37.11
CA VAL A 444 -19.85 22.43 35.69
C VAL A 444 -21.08 21.88 35.00
N ASP A 445 -21.38 20.61 35.25
CA ASP A 445 -22.51 19.90 34.64
C ASP A 445 -23.86 20.45 35.13
N SER A 446 -23.93 21.00 36.35
CA SER A 446 -25.11 21.72 36.86
C SER A 446 -25.25 23.15 36.32
N GLY A 447 -24.41 23.57 35.37
CA GLY A 447 -24.47 24.90 34.75
C GLY A 447 -23.99 26.03 35.66
N THR A 448 -23.29 25.72 36.75
CA THR A 448 -22.77 26.71 37.69
C THR A 448 -21.42 27.21 37.16
N SER A 449 -21.23 28.54 37.10
CA SER A 449 -19.97 29.12 36.61
C SER A 449 -18.82 28.79 37.56
N ILE A 450 -17.74 28.24 37.02
CA ILE A 450 -16.50 27.97 37.75
C ILE A 450 -15.64 29.24 37.75
N SER A 451 -14.99 29.54 38.87
CA SER A 451 -14.07 30.68 38.98
C SER A 451 -12.67 30.37 38.42
N ASP A 452 -11.92 31.38 37.97
CA ASP A 452 -10.55 31.21 37.45
C ASP A 452 -9.59 30.48 38.42
N PRO A 453 -9.66 30.65 39.75
CA PRO A 453 -8.88 29.87 40.71
C PRO A 453 -9.20 28.37 40.71
N GLU A 454 -10.48 28.00 40.60
CA GLU A 454 -10.92 26.60 40.53
C GLU A 454 -10.44 25.93 39.22
N ILE A 455 -10.26 26.71 38.14
CA ILE A 455 -9.67 26.22 36.88
C ILE A 455 -8.17 25.88 37.04
N ILE A 456 -7.44 26.67 37.84
CA ILE A 456 -6.03 26.41 38.16
C ILE A 456 -5.93 25.16 39.05
N GLU A 457 -6.81 25.04 40.04
CA GLU A 457 -6.87 23.87 40.93
C GLU A 457 -7.14 22.57 40.16
N VAL A 458 -8.02 22.59 39.15
CA VAL A 458 -8.26 21.45 38.25
C VAL A 458 -6.99 21.04 37.48
N LYS A 459 -6.19 22.02 37.02
CA LYS A 459 -4.92 21.73 36.33
C LYS A 459 -3.90 21.08 37.26
N ASP A 460 -3.80 21.54 38.50
CA ASP A 460 -2.85 21.02 39.48
C ASP A 460 -3.24 19.60 39.95
N LEU A 461 -4.54 19.35 40.18
CA LEU A 461 -5.05 18.02 40.51
C LEU A 461 -4.81 17.01 39.38
N LYS A 462 -4.93 17.45 38.12
CA LYS A 462 -4.63 16.62 36.95
C LYS A 462 -3.15 16.27 36.86
N ALA A 463 -2.27 17.25 37.05
CA ALA A 463 -0.83 17.03 37.04
C ALA A 463 -0.38 16.07 38.17
N SER A 464 -1.01 16.16 39.34
CA SER A 464 -0.77 15.23 40.45
C SER A 464 -1.20 13.80 40.09
N LEU A 465 -2.37 13.65 39.45
CA LEU A 465 -2.89 12.35 39.05
C LEU A 465 -2.02 11.67 37.98
N ASP A 466 -1.52 12.44 37.00
CA ASP A 466 -0.61 11.94 35.95
C ASP A 466 0.70 11.37 36.54
N ARG A 467 1.25 12.00 37.60
CA ARG A 467 2.43 11.47 38.31
C ARG A 467 2.14 10.13 38.97
N ILE A 468 1.01 10.01 39.68
CA ILE A 468 0.60 8.77 40.35
C ILE A 468 0.46 7.62 39.33
N TYR A 469 -0.04 7.88 38.12
CA TYR A 469 -0.12 6.88 37.07
C TYR A 469 1.25 6.46 36.52
N ALA A 470 2.17 7.40 36.33
CA ALA A 470 3.52 7.11 35.84
C ALA A 470 4.28 6.20 36.82
N GLU A 471 4.18 6.48 38.12
CA GLU A 471 4.75 5.66 39.19
C GLU A 471 4.14 4.24 39.20
N THR A 472 2.82 4.15 39.07
CA THR A 472 2.11 2.86 39.03
C THR A 472 2.49 2.02 37.80
N SER A 473 2.64 2.65 36.63
CA SER A 473 3.08 1.99 35.40
C SER A 473 4.49 1.40 35.55
N SER A 474 5.40 2.19 36.13
CA SER A 474 6.78 1.78 36.40
C SER A 474 6.83 0.56 37.33
N TYR A 475 6.01 0.53 38.37
CA TYR A 475 5.87 -0.63 39.27
C TYR A 475 5.46 -1.92 38.52
N TRP A 476 4.49 -1.85 37.61
CA TRP A 476 4.02 -3.03 36.86
C TRP A 476 5.05 -3.53 35.85
N VAL A 477 5.78 -2.63 35.19
CA VAL A 477 6.89 -2.98 34.28
C VAL A 477 8.00 -3.73 35.04
N GLN A 478 8.35 -3.26 36.24
CA GLN A 478 9.32 -3.93 37.11
C GLN A 478 8.84 -5.32 37.54
N ARG A 479 7.55 -5.46 37.90
CA ARG A 479 6.96 -6.75 38.29
C ARG A 479 6.90 -7.76 37.15
N ALA A 480 6.70 -7.30 35.91
CA ALA A 480 6.74 -8.15 34.72
C ALA A 480 8.15 -8.72 34.46
N LYS A 481 9.20 -7.92 34.64
CA LYS A 481 10.60 -8.38 34.56
C LYS A 481 10.95 -9.40 35.64
N LYS A 482 10.46 -9.21 36.88
CA LYS A 482 10.64 -10.18 37.98
C LYS A 482 10.04 -11.55 37.66
N ARG A 483 8.87 -11.59 37.02
CA ARG A 483 8.19 -12.83 36.62
C ARG A 483 8.94 -13.58 35.52
N TRP A 484 9.53 -12.86 34.56
CA TRP A 484 10.39 -13.43 33.54
C TRP A 484 11.66 -14.08 34.12
N LEU A 485 12.32 -13.40 35.07
CA LEU A 485 13.51 -13.93 35.76
C LEU A 485 13.21 -15.17 36.62
N LYS A 486 12.01 -15.27 37.19
CA LYS A 486 11.64 -16.35 38.12
C LYS A 486 11.05 -17.57 37.43
N ASP A 487 10.20 -17.36 36.41
CA ASP A 487 9.39 -18.42 35.80
C ASP A 487 9.85 -18.82 34.40
N GLY A 488 10.81 -18.07 33.82
CA GLY A 488 11.35 -18.28 32.47
C GLY A 488 10.38 -17.90 31.34
N ASP A 489 10.91 -17.79 30.12
CA ASP A 489 10.14 -17.45 28.93
C ASP A 489 9.41 -18.68 28.34
N ARG A 490 8.09 -18.54 28.15
CA ARG A 490 7.23 -19.58 27.57
C ARG A 490 7.59 -19.90 26.12
N ASN A 491 8.07 -18.92 25.34
CA ASN A 491 8.44 -19.14 23.94
C ASN A 491 9.73 -19.98 23.83
N THR A 492 10.71 -19.69 24.68
CA THR A 492 11.95 -20.48 24.76
C THR A 492 11.66 -21.94 25.13
N ARG A 493 10.74 -22.19 26.07
CA ARG A 493 10.31 -23.56 26.43
C ARG A 493 9.65 -24.30 25.26
N TYR A 494 8.84 -23.61 24.45
CA TYR A 494 8.23 -24.15 23.24
C TYR A 494 9.28 -24.52 22.18
N PHE A 495 10.27 -23.66 21.94
CA PHE A 495 11.35 -23.92 20.97
C PHE A 495 12.18 -25.15 21.33
N HIS A 496 12.52 -25.34 22.61
CA HIS A 496 13.25 -26.54 23.06
C HIS A 496 12.44 -27.83 22.92
N LEU A 497 11.12 -27.76 23.12
CA LEU A 497 10.21 -28.89 22.90
C LEU A 497 10.15 -29.26 21.41
N CYS A 498 10.01 -28.27 20.52
CA CYS A 498 10.02 -28.51 19.07
C CYS A 498 11.35 -29.05 18.56
N ALA A 499 12.48 -28.55 19.04
CA ALA A 499 13.82 -29.04 18.67
C ALA A 499 14.03 -30.50 19.11
N SER A 500 13.59 -30.84 20.32
CA SER A 500 13.65 -32.23 20.83
C SER A 500 12.74 -33.18 20.06
N HIS A 501 11.57 -32.70 19.60
CA HIS A 501 10.67 -33.49 18.75
C HIS A 501 11.28 -33.74 17.36
N ARG A 502 11.87 -32.72 16.72
CA ARG A 502 12.55 -32.88 15.41
C ARG A 502 13.76 -33.83 15.48
N ARG A 503 14.52 -33.83 16.58
CA ARG A 503 15.61 -34.80 16.82
C ARG A 503 15.12 -36.26 16.80
N LYS A 504 13.89 -36.52 17.24
CA LYS A 504 13.30 -37.87 17.23
C LYS A 504 12.81 -38.31 15.85
N VAL A 505 12.50 -37.36 14.95
CA VAL A 505 11.94 -37.65 13.61
C VAL A 505 13.04 -37.83 12.56
N ASN A 506 14.16 -37.12 12.67
CA ASN A 506 15.28 -37.21 11.73
C ASN A 506 16.35 -38.22 12.21
N TRP A 507 15.98 -39.49 12.26
CA TRP A 507 16.89 -40.58 12.63
C TRP A 507 17.56 -41.19 11.38
N ILE A 508 18.89 -41.22 11.35
CA ILE A 508 19.65 -41.86 10.26
C ILE A 508 19.74 -43.36 10.59
N SER A 509 18.96 -44.19 9.89
CA SER A 509 18.88 -45.63 10.14
C SER A 509 20.03 -46.43 9.52
N SER A 510 20.68 -45.90 8.49
CA SER A 510 21.87 -46.50 7.88
C SER A 510 22.68 -45.43 7.12
N LEU A 511 23.98 -45.68 6.96
CA LEU A 511 24.89 -44.79 6.23
C LEU A 511 25.82 -45.63 5.34
N GLN A 512 25.96 -45.27 4.06
CA GLN A 512 26.88 -45.93 3.16
C GLN A 512 28.24 -45.23 3.18
N ILE A 513 29.29 -45.98 3.50
CA ILE A 513 30.66 -45.49 3.66
C ILE A 513 31.57 -46.39 2.80
N GLN A 514 32.25 -45.80 1.82
CA GLN A 514 33.24 -46.50 0.97
C GLN A 514 32.74 -47.83 0.38
N GLY A 515 31.46 -47.88 -0.04
CA GLY A 515 30.85 -49.08 -0.63
C GLY A 515 30.24 -50.08 0.37
N ARG A 516 30.39 -49.88 1.69
CA ARG A 516 29.74 -50.68 2.74
C ARG A 516 28.60 -49.91 3.40
N VAL A 517 27.49 -50.57 3.70
CA VAL A 517 26.37 -49.97 4.46
C VAL A 517 26.50 -50.30 5.94
N VAL A 518 26.49 -49.27 6.78
CA VAL A 518 26.59 -49.35 8.24
C VAL A 518 25.22 -49.05 8.86
N PHE A 519 24.80 -49.87 9.81
CA PHE A 519 23.53 -49.76 10.52
C PHE A 519 23.70 -49.45 12.01
N GLU A 520 24.90 -49.66 12.57
CA GLU A 520 25.19 -49.44 13.98
C GLU A 520 25.36 -47.94 14.27
N GLN A 521 24.58 -47.42 15.22
CA GLN A 521 24.50 -45.97 15.48
C GLN A 521 25.79 -45.37 16.01
N ALA A 522 26.56 -46.13 16.79
CA ALA A 522 27.86 -45.67 17.29
C ALA A 522 28.85 -45.44 16.13
N GLU A 523 28.85 -46.36 15.16
CA GLU A 523 29.72 -46.30 13.98
C GLU A 523 29.26 -45.23 12.97
N ILE A 524 27.94 -45.06 12.77
CA ILE A 524 27.39 -43.93 11.99
C ILE A 524 27.83 -42.60 12.61
N ALA A 525 27.72 -42.46 13.94
CA ALA A 525 28.07 -41.23 14.64
C ALA A 525 29.58 -40.92 14.59
N SER A 526 30.46 -41.93 14.71
CA SER A 526 31.90 -41.71 14.58
C SER A 526 32.26 -41.33 13.14
N SER A 527 31.67 -41.99 12.15
CA SER A 527 31.96 -41.75 10.74
C SER A 527 31.56 -40.34 10.27
N ILE A 528 30.40 -39.85 10.71
CA ILE A 528 29.97 -38.46 10.45
C ILE A 528 30.93 -37.47 11.12
N ARG A 529 31.34 -37.75 12.36
CA ARG A 529 32.28 -36.90 13.10
C ARG A 529 33.64 -36.84 12.41
N ASP A 530 34.14 -37.98 11.95
CA ASP A 530 35.43 -38.09 11.27
C ASP A 530 35.39 -37.40 9.90
N PHE A 531 34.31 -37.56 9.13
CA PHE A 531 34.08 -36.84 7.87
C PHE A 531 34.14 -35.32 8.06
N TYR A 532 33.41 -34.78 9.03
CA TYR A 532 33.42 -33.33 9.28
C TYR A 532 34.70 -32.84 9.92
N ARG A 533 35.37 -33.68 10.73
CA ARG A 533 36.70 -33.37 11.24
C ARG A 533 37.71 -33.29 10.10
N ASP A 534 37.66 -34.16 9.10
CA ASP A 534 38.54 -34.05 7.93
C ASP A 534 38.17 -32.86 7.04
N LEU A 535 36.86 -32.61 6.84
CA LEU A 535 36.37 -31.51 6.02
C LEU A 535 36.75 -30.13 6.59
N PHE A 536 36.70 -29.99 7.92
CA PHE A 536 36.89 -28.70 8.60
C PHE A 536 38.16 -28.63 9.47
N GLY A 537 38.91 -29.73 9.61
CA GLY A 537 40.03 -29.87 10.55
C GLY A 537 41.36 -29.27 10.11
N ARG A 538 41.38 -28.30 9.20
CA ARG A 538 42.55 -27.42 9.09
C ARG A 538 42.56 -26.53 10.34
N GLU A 539 43.57 -26.70 11.19
CA GLU A 539 43.72 -26.02 12.48
C GLU A 539 43.43 -24.51 12.40
N MET A 540 42.30 -24.08 12.96
CA MET A 540 42.24 -22.75 13.58
C MET A 540 42.65 -22.93 15.03
N LYS A 541 43.84 -22.44 15.39
CA LYS A 541 44.18 -22.22 16.81
C LYS A 541 43.17 -21.22 17.39
N PRO A 542 42.40 -21.57 18.43
CA PRO A 542 41.47 -20.63 19.03
C PRO A 542 42.25 -19.57 19.81
N HIS A 543 42.42 -18.38 19.23
CA HIS A 543 42.89 -17.19 19.94
C HIS A 543 41.75 -16.54 20.75
N LEU A 544 41.12 -17.28 21.67
CA LEU A 544 40.20 -16.67 22.63
C LEU A 544 40.46 -17.29 24.01
N ASN A 545 41.47 -16.73 24.67
CA ASN A 545 41.77 -17.00 26.06
C ASN A 545 40.80 -16.21 26.96
N ILE A 546 39.51 -16.54 26.89
CA ILE A 546 38.50 -15.94 27.78
C ILE A 546 38.70 -16.55 29.17
N LYS A 547 39.26 -15.76 30.09
CA LYS A 547 39.29 -16.11 31.51
C LYS A 547 37.89 -15.97 32.10
N TRP A 548 37.10 -17.04 32.06
CA TRP A 548 35.75 -17.12 32.64
C TRP A 548 35.68 -16.89 34.16
N LYS A 549 36.82 -16.83 34.87
CA LYS A 549 36.86 -16.64 36.33
C LYS A 549 36.35 -15.26 36.80
N SER A 550 36.30 -14.23 35.95
CA SER A 550 35.78 -12.91 36.37
C SER A 550 34.25 -12.82 36.40
N LEU A 551 33.52 -13.73 35.75
CA LEU A 551 32.05 -13.72 35.73
C LEU A 551 31.43 -14.40 36.96
N TYR A 552 32.18 -15.24 37.67
CA TYR A 552 31.72 -15.94 38.87
C TYR A 552 32.06 -15.22 40.19
N GLY A 553 32.68 -14.04 40.11
CA GLY A 553 33.02 -13.21 41.26
C GLY A 553 32.01 -12.10 41.58
N SER A 554 30.98 -11.92 40.75
CA SER A 554 29.92 -10.96 41.08
C SER A 554 29.12 -11.52 42.27
N PRO A 555 28.94 -10.76 43.37
CA PRO A 555 28.16 -11.23 44.51
C PRO A 555 26.81 -11.70 43.98
N SER A 556 26.39 -12.90 44.38
CA SER A 556 25.10 -13.46 44.02
C SER A 556 24.04 -12.38 44.24
N LEU A 557 23.51 -11.83 43.15
CA LEU A 557 22.52 -10.76 43.20
C LEU A 557 21.38 -11.32 44.04
N ASN A 558 21.20 -10.81 45.26
CA ASN A 558 20.17 -11.32 46.13
C ASN A 558 18.84 -10.91 45.49
N ILE A 559 18.20 -11.83 44.78
CA ILE A 559 16.95 -11.56 44.05
C ILE A 559 15.86 -11.02 45.00
N ASN A 560 15.98 -11.27 46.31
CA ASN A 560 15.08 -10.75 47.33
C ASN A 560 15.38 -9.29 47.73
N SER A 561 16.54 -8.71 47.37
CA SER A 561 16.82 -7.28 47.57
C SER A 561 16.22 -6.39 46.46
N LEU A 562 15.58 -6.99 45.44
CA LEU A 562 14.81 -6.29 44.40
C LEU A 562 13.36 -6.01 44.84
N ASP A 563 13.02 -6.25 46.11
CA ASP A 563 11.69 -5.99 46.66
C ASP A 563 11.50 -4.54 47.13
N ASP A 564 12.58 -3.80 47.37
CA ASP A 564 12.52 -2.37 47.68
C ASP A 564 12.65 -1.51 46.40
N PRO A 565 11.80 -0.48 46.20
CA PRO A 565 11.91 0.41 45.05
C PRO A 565 13.21 1.23 45.13
N PHE A 566 13.95 1.29 44.02
CA PHE A 566 15.13 2.15 43.91
C PHE A 566 14.76 3.61 44.23
N THR A 567 15.59 4.26 45.03
CA THR A 567 15.49 5.68 45.29
C THR A 567 15.82 6.47 44.01
N LEU A 568 15.28 7.69 43.88
CA LEU A 568 15.58 8.56 42.73
C LEU A 568 17.09 8.77 42.55
N THR A 569 17.85 8.80 43.65
CA THR A 569 19.32 8.92 43.64
C THR A 569 20.00 7.73 42.95
N GLU A 570 19.56 6.50 43.22
CA GLU A 570 20.12 5.28 42.62
C GLU A 570 19.84 5.16 41.11
N VAL A 571 18.77 5.79 40.63
CA VAL A 571 18.43 5.80 39.20
C VAL A 571 19.32 6.78 38.41
N PHE A 572 19.80 7.85 39.04
CA PHE A 572 20.61 8.88 38.38
C PHE A 572 22.13 8.65 38.48
N GLU A 573 22.63 7.86 39.43
CA GLU A 573 24.08 7.59 39.58
C GLU A 573 24.63 6.49 38.65
N ILE A 574 23.79 5.75 37.92
CA ILE A 574 24.24 4.69 36.97
C ILE A 574 24.61 5.28 35.59
N GLY A 575 24.77 6.61 35.52
CA GLY A 575 25.04 7.38 34.30
C GLY A 575 26.48 7.85 34.10
N ASP A 576 27.45 7.45 34.93
CA ASP A 576 28.89 7.74 34.75
C ASP A 576 29.73 6.47 34.51
#